data_AF-A0A5B7FSA3-F1
#
_entry.id   AF-A0A5B7FSA3-F1
#
_cell.length_a   1.000
_cell.length_b   1.000
_cell.length_c   1.000
_cell.angle_alpha   90.00
_cell.angle_beta   90.00
_cell.angle_gamma   90.00
#
_symmetry.space_group_name_H-M   'P 1'
#
loop_
_entity.id
_entity.type
_entity.pdbx_description
1 polymer ?
#
loop_
_entity_poly.entity_id
_entity_poly.type
_entity_poly.pdbx_seq_one_letter_code
_entity_poly.pdbx_strand_id
1 'polypeptide(L)'
;MEETSSLLRSGSTAQATLPLTPPRGVVRILTGLWLLLALILVTVYRSNLKAMLILPKINLPFDNLDQLTHTEIPVWVSLNSMLHAAAVNGEKNSTMGRFNSLINSVGKPNNVTQAIVDLVAGRQALAAPRSALVQILHSLFTMTGKCSTYLMSESFLKTNIGCLILQKYSPLKDQLDPILRNLREFGILNRMYHRGVVNAEECLKSISAKLDDSWRALSLEDFYGVFLVYSCGKEVQPKYLYCNIIVFLEYSKPGYQVIRFR
;
A
#
# COMPACT_ATOMS: atom_id res chain seq x y z
N MET A 1 50.54 55.28 43.07
CA MET A 1 51.29 54.11 43.54
C MET A 1 50.69 52.88 42.89
N GLU A 2 50.94 52.70 41.58
CA GLU A 2 52.18 52.07 41.06
C GLU A 2 52.31 50.63 41.56
N GLU A 3 52.50 49.61 40.74
CA GLU A 3 52.86 49.62 39.32
C GLU A 3 52.53 48.26 38.70
N THR A 4 52.43 48.33 37.39
CA THR A 4 52.09 47.34 36.37
C THR A 4 53.14 46.24 36.13
N SER A 5 52.73 45.29 35.27
CA SER A 5 53.54 44.35 34.45
C SER A 5 53.72 42.95 35.07
N SER A 6 53.55 41.83 34.38
CA SER A 6 53.61 41.56 32.94
C SER A 6 52.96 40.21 32.62
N LEU A 7 52.23 40.20 31.50
CA LEU A 7 51.87 39.00 30.76
C LEU A 7 53.13 38.33 30.16
N LEU A 8 53.00 37.04 29.86
CA LEU A 8 53.76 36.23 28.88
C LEU A 8 55.00 35.46 29.35
N ARG A 9 54.99 34.17 28.96
CA ARG A 9 56.11 33.23 28.79
C ARG A 9 56.76 32.79 30.10
N SER A 10 57.09 31.53 30.33
CA SER A 10 57.38 30.37 29.49
C SER A 10 57.31 29.19 30.47
N GLY A 11 56.60 28.10 30.23
CA GLY A 11 56.95 27.13 29.20
C GLY A 11 57.82 26.01 29.81
N SER A 12 57.38 24.77 29.59
CA SER A 12 58.11 23.50 29.82
C SER A 12 58.12 23.03 31.30
N THR A 13 57.76 21.80 31.69
CA THR A 13 57.59 20.53 30.98
C THR A 13 56.58 19.68 31.75
N ALA A 14 55.46 19.35 31.14
CA ALA A 14 54.68 18.17 31.51
C ALA A 14 54.05 17.65 30.22
N GLN A 15 54.87 16.96 29.43
CA GLN A 15 54.36 16.04 28.42
C GLN A 15 53.62 14.93 29.18
N ALA A 16 52.35 15.17 29.50
CA ALA A 16 51.42 14.09 29.74
C ALA A 16 51.07 13.52 28.37
N THR A 17 51.95 12.66 27.84
CA THR A 17 51.57 11.69 26.82
C THR A 17 50.50 10.82 27.44
N LEU A 18 49.24 11.20 27.29
CA LEU A 18 48.10 10.29 27.49
C LEU A 18 48.37 9.09 26.59
N PRO A 19 48.63 7.88 27.12
CA PRO A 19 48.75 6.71 26.27
C PRO A 19 47.38 6.54 25.60
N LEU A 20 47.35 6.68 24.27
CA LEU A 20 46.18 6.45 23.40
C LEU A 20 45.77 4.96 23.37
N THR A 21 45.98 4.23 24.46
CA THR A 21 45.59 2.83 24.61
C THR A 21 44.72 2.70 25.85
N PRO A 22 43.38 2.67 25.70
CA PRO A 22 42.49 2.40 26.82
C PRO A 22 42.88 1.10 27.55
N PRO A 23 42.69 1.02 28.87
CA PRO A 23 42.98 -0.19 29.63
C PRO A 23 42.28 -1.40 29.01
N ARG A 24 42.97 -2.55 28.92
CA ARG A 24 42.46 -3.77 28.25
C ARG A 24 41.05 -4.18 28.72
N GLY A 25 40.70 -3.91 29.98
CA GLY A 25 39.36 -4.14 30.53
C GLY A 25 38.29 -3.19 29.99
N VAL A 26 38.61 -1.90 29.85
CA VAL A 26 37.70 -0.87 29.30
C VAL A 26 37.42 -1.14 27.82
N VAL A 27 38.42 -1.57 27.05
CA VAL A 27 38.24 -1.96 25.64
C VAL A 27 37.26 -3.12 25.52
N ARG A 28 37.40 -4.16 26.35
CA ARG A 28 36.49 -5.32 26.34
C ARG A 28 35.06 -4.95 26.67
N ILE A 29 34.85 -4.10 27.68
CA ILE A 29 33.52 -3.62 28.06
C ILE A 29 32.92 -2.77 26.94
N LEU A 30 33.70 -1.86 26.34
CA LEU A 30 33.27 -1.03 25.22
C LEU A 30 32.89 -1.87 23.99
N THR A 31 33.71 -2.87 23.63
CA THR A 31 33.41 -3.81 22.55
C THR A 31 32.18 -4.65 22.86
N GLY A 32 32.01 -5.11 24.10
CA GLY A 32 30.81 -5.84 24.53
C GLY A 32 29.54 -5.01 24.39
N LEU A 33 29.57 -3.74 24.83
CA LEU A 33 28.46 -2.81 24.69
C LEU A 33 28.16 -2.49 23.21
N TRP A 34 29.20 -2.31 22.39
CA TRP A 34 29.07 -2.10 20.95
C TRP A 34 28.43 -3.30 20.25
N LEU A 35 28.88 -4.52 20.56
CA LEU A 35 28.32 -5.75 20.01
C LEU A 35 26.86 -5.96 20.45
N LEU A 36 26.54 -5.65 21.71
CA LEU A 36 25.18 -5.72 22.23
C LEU A 36 24.26 -4.71 21.52
N LEU A 37 24.72 -3.47 21.30
CA LEU A 37 23.99 -2.47 20.54
C LEU A 37 23.77 -2.90 19.09
N ALA A 38 24.82 -3.41 18.43
CA ALA A 38 24.73 -3.92 17.06
C ALA A 38 23.76 -5.11 16.96
N LEU A 39 23.78 -6.02 17.94
CA LEU A 39 22.86 -7.16 18.01
C LEU A 39 21.40 -6.70 18.13
N ILE A 40 21.12 -5.72 19.01
CA ILE A 40 19.78 -5.14 19.17
C ILE A 40 19.32 -4.49 17.85
N LEU A 41 20.18 -3.69 17.22
CA LEU A 41 19.85 -3.02 15.95
C LEU A 41 19.52 -4.03 14.84
N VAL A 42 20.34 -5.08 14.67
CA VAL A 42 20.12 -6.12 13.66
C VAL A 42 18.83 -6.90 13.93
N THR A 43 18.56 -7.25 15.20
CA THR A 43 17.35 -8.00 15.56
C THR A 43 16.08 -7.20 15.34
N VAL A 44 16.05 -5.93 15.77
CA VAL A 44 14.90 -5.03 15.55
C VAL A 44 14.68 -4.78 14.07
N TYR A 45 15.75 -4.49 13.31
CA TYR A 45 15.66 -4.29 11.87
C TYR A 45 15.09 -5.53 11.16
N ARG A 46 15.61 -6.73 11.49
CA ARG A 46 15.13 -7.98 10.90
C ARG A 46 13.66 -8.23 11.20
N SER A 47 13.19 -7.92 12.41
CA SER A 47 11.79 -8.08 12.81
C SER A 47 10.86 -7.11 12.06
N ASN A 48 11.23 -5.84 11.98
CA ASN A 48 10.45 -4.83 11.25
C ASN A 48 10.40 -5.12 9.76
N LEU A 49 11.53 -5.53 9.18
CA LEU A 49 11.60 -5.94 7.78
C LEU A 49 10.69 -7.14 7.53
N LYS A 50 10.77 -8.19 8.35
CA LYS A 50 9.85 -9.34 8.24
C LYS A 50 8.39 -8.91 8.31
N ALA A 51 8.02 -8.08 9.27
CA ALA A 51 6.64 -7.59 9.40
C ALA A 51 6.15 -6.85 8.14
N MET A 52 7.04 -6.09 7.48
CA MET A 52 6.71 -5.41 6.22
C MET A 52 6.61 -6.37 5.02
N LEU A 53 7.41 -7.43 4.96
CA LEU A 53 7.37 -8.38 3.83
C LEU A 53 6.23 -9.41 3.94
N ILE A 54 5.80 -9.75 5.16
CA ILE A 54 4.73 -10.73 5.36
C ILE A 54 3.34 -10.16 5.09
N LEU A 55 3.15 -8.84 5.27
CA LEU A 55 1.86 -8.17 5.11
C LEU A 55 1.78 -7.54 3.71
N PRO A 56 1.00 -8.11 2.77
CA PRO A 56 0.89 -7.53 1.45
C PRO A 56 0.23 -6.15 1.53
N LYS A 57 0.88 -5.10 1.03
CA LYS A 57 0.25 -3.79 0.89
C LYS A 57 -0.54 -3.77 -0.42
N ILE A 58 -1.86 -3.85 -0.32
CA ILE A 58 -2.73 -3.63 -1.47
C ILE A 58 -3.01 -2.14 -1.57
N ASN A 59 -2.43 -1.50 -2.58
CA ASN A 59 -2.75 -0.12 -2.92
C ASN A 59 -3.98 -0.12 -3.83
N LEU A 60 -5.13 0.28 -3.28
CA LEU A 60 -6.34 0.49 -4.06
C LEU A 60 -6.21 1.82 -4.81
N PRO A 61 -6.50 1.87 -6.12
CA PRO A 61 -6.43 3.12 -6.87
C PRO A 61 -7.47 4.14 -6.39
N PHE A 62 -8.60 3.68 -5.88
CA PHE A 62 -9.65 4.50 -5.25
C PHE A 62 -10.51 3.65 -4.30
N ASP A 63 -10.93 4.23 -3.19
CA ASP A 63 -11.93 3.65 -2.27
C ASP A 63 -13.09 4.61 -1.95
N ASN A 64 -13.06 5.82 -2.50
CA ASN A 64 -14.19 6.74 -2.44
C ASN A 64 -14.45 7.42 -3.78
N LEU A 65 -15.65 7.97 -3.91
CA LEU A 65 -16.07 8.68 -5.11
C LEU A 65 -15.15 9.87 -5.42
N ASP A 66 -14.75 10.65 -4.41
CA ASP A 66 -13.83 11.77 -4.59
C ASP A 66 -12.52 11.31 -5.23
N GLN A 67 -11.91 10.24 -4.69
CA GLN A 67 -10.69 9.67 -5.23
C GLN A 67 -10.90 9.18 -6.67
N LEU A 68 -12.01 8.49 -6.95
CA LEU A 68 -12.35 8.05 -8.31
C LEU A 68 -12.38 9.23 -9.29
N THR A 69 -12.96 10.37 -8.91
CA THR A 69 -13.01 11.56 -9.78
C THR A 69 -11.63 12.14 -10.10
N HIS A 70 -10.58 11.81 -9.34
CA HIS A 70 -9.21 12.25 -9.58
C HIS A 70 -8.38 11.27 -10.43
N THR A 71 -8.83 10.03 -10.61
CA THR A 71 -8.04 8.98 -11.29
C THR A 71 -8.17 8.98 -12.81
N GLU A 72 -9.08 9.77 -13.39
CA GLU A 72 -9.40 9.81 -14.83
C GLU A 72 -9.81 8.44 -15.42
N ILE A 73 -10.16 7.47 -14.58
CA ILE A 73 -10.61 6.14 -15.03
C ILE A 73 -12.02 6.27 -15.60
N PRO A 74 -12.26 5.80 -16.84
CA PRO A 74 -13.60 5.84 -17.42
C PRO A 74 -14.54 4.93 -16.63
N VAL A 75 -15.76 5.40 -16.39
CA VAL A 75 -16.79 4.67 -15.63
C VAL A 75 -17.95 4.31 -16.55
N TRP A 76 -18.34 3.05 -16.53
CA TRP A 76 -19.56 2.61 -17.17
C TRP A 76 -20.73 2.67 -16.19
N VAL A 77 -21.83 3.29 -16.63
CA VAL A 77 -23.12 3.39 -15.92
C VAL A 77 -24.24 3.02 -16.90
N SER A 78 -25.22 2.25 -16.44
CA SER A 78 -26.40 1.97 -17.27
C SER A 78 -27.10 3.28 -17.63
N LEU A 79 -27.28 3.52 -18.92
CA LEU A 79 -28.03 4.69 -19.41
C LEU A 79 -29.46 4.65 -18.86
N ASN A 80 -30.03 5.85 -18.64
CA ASN A 80 -31.38 6.02 -18.06
C ASN A 80 -31.58 5.40 -16.66
N SER A 81 -30.50 5.00 -15.98
CA SER A 81 -30.58 4.59 -14.59
C SER A 81 -30.71 5.79 -13.64
N MET A 82 -31.15 5.54 -12.41
CA MET A 82 -31.20 6.57 -11.36
C MET A 82 -29.83 7.20 -11.12
N LEU A 83 -28.76 6.40 -11.19
CA LEU A 83 -27.38 6.88 -11.05
C LEU A 83 -26.99 7.82 -12.20
N HIS A 84 -27.33 7.45 -13.44
CA HIS A 84 -27.09 8.31 -14.61
C HIS A 84 -27.85 9.63 -14.49
N ALA A 85 -29.13 9.59 -14.10
CA ALA A 85 -29.93 10.79 -13.87
C ALA A 85 -29.35 11.67 -12.74
N ALA A 86 -28.89 11.06 -11.65
CA ALA A 86 -28.25 11.78 -10.55
C ALA A 86 -26.93 12.44 -10.95
N ALA A 87 -26.14 11.79 -11.80
CA ALA A 87 -24.89 12.34 -12.34
C ALA A 87 -25.15 13.52 -13.29
N VAL A 88 -26.12 13.37 -14.20
CA VAL A 88 -26.48 14.42 -15.18
C VAL A 88 -27.11 15.65 -14.51
N ASN A 89 -27.93 15.44 -13.49
CA ASN A 89 -28.58 16.52 -12.73
C ASN A 89 -27.66 17.12 -11.64
N GLY A 90 -26.47 16.55 -11.44
CA GLY A 90 -25.50 17.03 -10.47
C GLY A 90 -24.92 18.39 -10.86
N GLU A 91 -24.64 19.24 -9.88
CA GLU A 91 -23.97 20.51 -10.11
C GLU A 91 -22.55 20.26 -10.67
N LYS A 92 -22.14 21.00 -11.71
CA LYS A 92 -20.86 20.79 -12.40
C LYS A 92 -19.63 20.88 -11.47
N ASN A 93 -19.70 21.73 -10.44
CA ASN A 93 -18.63 21.92 -9.45
C ASN A 93 -18.65 20.88 -8.32
N SER A 94 -19.70 20.06 -8.22
CA SER A 94 -19.82 18.99 -7.23
C SER A 94 -19.06 17.74 -7.67
N THR A 95 -18.87 16.82 -6.72
CA THR A 95 -18.28 15.49 -6.94
C THR A 95 -19.07 14.68 -7.98
N MET A 96 -20.40 14.81 -7.99
CA MET A 96 -21.28 14.20 -9.00
C MET A 96 -21.12 14.81 -10.39
N GLY A 97 -20.89 16.12 -10.48
CA GLY A 97 -20.60 16.79 -11.76
C GLY A 97 -19.30 16.29 -12.39
N ARG A 98 -18.25 16.11 -11.58
CA ARG A 98 -16.99 15.49 -12.01
C ARG A 98 -17.17 14.02 -12.37
N PHE A 99 -17.94 13.28 -11.57
CA PHE A 99 -18.28 11.89 -11.89
C PHE A 99 -18.97 11.78 -13.26
N ASN A 100 -19.87 12.71 -13.60
CA ASN A 100 -20.53 12.75 -14.90
C ASN A 100 -19.53 12.86 -16.07
N SER A 101 -18.42 13.59 -15.91
CA SER A 101 -17.38 13.66 -16.95
C SER A 101 -16.61 12.35 -17.16
N LEU A 102 -16.63 11.42 -16.19
CA LEU A 102 -16.01 10.10 -16.34
C LEU A 102 -16.93 9.07 -17.00
N ILE A 103 -18.22 9.38 -17.16
CA ILE A 103 -19.20 8.43 -17.71
C ILE A 103 -18.92 8.22 -19.20
N ASN A 104 -18.49 7.01 -19.55
CA ASN A 104 -18.14 6.65 -20.93
C ASN A 104 -19.25 5.87 -21.67
N SER A 105 -20.41 5.69 -21.02
CA SER A 105 -21.54 4.91 -21.55
C SER A 105 -22.39 5.69 -22.54
N VAL A 106 -22.26 7.02 -22.58
CA VAL A 106 -22.98 7.89 -23.52
C VAL A 106 -22.52 7.58 -24.95
N GLY A 107 -23.46 7.20 -25.82
CA GLY A 107 -23.18 6.83 -27.20
C GLY A 107 -22.73 5.38 -27.43
N LYS A 108 -22.62 4.56 -26.38
CA LYS A 108 -22.36 3.11 -26.49
C LYS A 108 -23.66 2.31 -26.35
N PRO A 109 -23.75 1.10 -26.95
CA PRO A 109 -24.87 0.20 -26.70
C PRO A 109 -24.95 -0.13 -25.20
N ASN A 110 -26.16 -0.09 -24.62
CA ASN A 110 -26.39 -0.36 -23.19
C ASN A 110 -26.29 -1.86 -22.87
N ASN A 111 -25.11 -2.45 -23.09
CA ASN A 111 -24.84 -3.86 -22.89
C ASN A 111 -24.03 -4.08 -21.60
N VAL A 112 -24.72 -4.52 -20.54
CA VAL A 112 -24.13 -4.81 -19.23
C VAL A 112 -23.06 -5.91 -19.33
N THR A 113 -23.25 -6.91 -20.18
CA THR A 113 -22.31 -8.03 -20.32
C THR A 113 -20.97 -7.55 -20.88
N GLN A 114 -20.99 -6.69 -21.91
CA GLN A 114 -19.76 -6.09 -22.42
C GLN A 114 -19.09 -5.20 -21.36
N ALA A 115 -19.88 -4.46 -20.58
CA ALA A 115 -19.35 -3.64 -19.50
C ALA A 115 -18.63 -4.46 -18.42
N ILE A 116 -19.14 -5.66 -18.09
CA ILE A 116 -18.49 -6.60 -17.16
C ILE A 116 -17.20 -7.16 -17.77
N VAL A 117 -17.19 -7.48 -19.06
CA VAL A 117 -15.96 -7.94 -19.75
C VAL A 117 -14.88 -6.86 -19.73
N ASP A 118 -15.25 -5.62 -20.01
CA ASP A 118 -14.33 -4.47 -19.95
C ASP A 118 -13.85 -4.16 -18.51
N LEU A 119 -14.71 -4.39 -17.51
CA LEU A 119 -14.36 -4.29 -16.10
C LEU A 119 -13.30 -5.32 -15.72
N VAL A 120 -13.50 -6.60 -16.07
CA VAL A 120 -12.55 -7.68 -15.77
C VAL A 120 -11.23 -7.48 -16.51
N ALA A 121 -11.27 -6.89 -17.71
CA ALA A 121 -10.08 -6.52 -18.47
C ALA A 121 -9.36 -5.28 -17.91
N GLY A 122 -9.91 -4.60 -16.89
CA GLY A 122 -9.32 -3.41 -16.29
C GLY A 122 -9.37 -2.16 -17.18
N ARG A 123 -10.25 -2.14 -18.20
CA ARG A 123 -10.37 -1.00 -19.13
C ARG A 123 -11.23 0.13 -18.59
N GLN A 124 -12.15 -0.18 -17.69
CA GLN A 124 -13.09 0.79 -17.13
C GLN A 124 -13.59 0.33 -15.75
N ALA A 125 -14.03 1.27 -14.93
CA ALA A 125 -14.76 0.98 -13.70
C ALA A 125 -16.26 0.80 -14.00
N LEU A 126 -16.97 0.09 -13.12
CA LEU A 126 -18.41 -0.13 -13.23
C LEU A 126 -19.12 0.48 -12.03
N ALA A 127 -20.08 1.38 -12.28
CA ALA A 127 -20.89 1.96 -11.22
C ALA A 127 -22.36 1.55 -11.37
N ALA A 128 -22.86 0.87 -10.34
CA ALA A 128 -24.21 0.33 -10.25
C ALA A 128 -24.65 0.24 -8.77
N PRO A 129 -25.93 -0.02 -8.47
CA PRO A 129 -26.37 -0.25 -7.10
C PRO A 129 -25.57 -1.38 -6.44
N ARG A 130 -25.30 -1.24 -5.13
CA ARG A 130 -24.45 -2.19 -4.38
C ARG A 130 -24.93 -3.64 -4.53
N SER A 131 -26.24 -3.89 -4.49
CA SER A 131 -26.82 -5.23 -4.68
C SER A 131 -26.48 -5.84 -6.04
N ALA A 132 -26.50 -5.04 -7.11
CA ALA A 132 -26.11 -5.48 -8.45
C ALA A 132 -24.61 -5.79 -8.54
N LEU A 133 -23.77 -4.95 -7.95
CA LEU A 133 -22.32 -5.18 -7.91
C LEU A 133 -21.98 -6.47 -7.14
N VAL A 134 -22.62 -6.70 -5.99
CA VAL A 134 -22.47 -7.95 -5.22
C VAL A 134 -22.91 -9.17 -6.04
N GLN A 135 -24.00 -9.08 -6.81
CA GLN A 135 -24.42 -10.15 -7.71
C GLN A 135 -23.41 -10.42 -8.83
N ILE A 136 -22.78 -9.36 -9.38
CA ILE A 136 -21.73 -9.50 -10.39
C ILE A 136 -20.52 -10.20 -9.78
N LEU A 137 -20.07 -9.79 -8.58
CA LEU A 137 -18.99 -10.48 -7.86
C LEU A 137 -19.32 -11.97 -7.63
N HIS A 138 -20.55 -12.29 -7.21
CA HIS A 138 -21.01 -13.66 -7.04
C HIS A 138 -20.86 -14.47 -8.34
N SER A 139 -21.33 -13.91 -9.46
CA SER A 139 -21.26 -14.57 -10.78
C SER A 139 -19.82 -14.76 -11.25
N LEU A 140 -18.98 -13.73 -11.14
CA LEU A 140 -17.57 -13.79 -11.53
C LEU A 140 -16.80 -14.82 -10.71
N PHE A 141 -17.01 -14.86 -9.40
CA PHE A 141 -16.38 -15.86 -8.53
C PHE A 141 -16.88 -17.27 -8.85
N THR A 142 -18.18 -17.44 -9.10
CA THR A 142 -18.76 -18.75 -9.43
C THR A 142 -18.20 -19.30 -10.75
N MET A 143 -17.93 -18.44 -11.74
CA MET A 143 -17.36 -18.85 -13.03
C MET A 143 -15.85 -19.08 -12.98
N THR A 144 -15.09 -18.22 -12.28
CA THR A 144 -13.62 -18.21 -12.35
C THR A 144 -12.92 -18.78 -11.12
N GLY A 145 -13.62 -18.85 -9.99
CA GLY A 145 -13.06 -19.19 -8.68
C GLY A 145 -12.11 -18.13 -8.10
N LYS A 146 -12.02 -16.93 -8.71
CA LYS A 146 -11.07 -15.88 -8.31
C LYS A 146 -11.76 -14.53 -8.16
N CYS A 147 -11.26 -13.71 -7.23
CA CYS A 147 -11.70 -12.33 -7.04
C CYS A 147 -10.70 -11.38 -7.76
N SER A 148 -10.93 -11.10 -9.04
CA SER A 148 -10.08 -10.16 -9.81
C SER A 148 -10.51 -8.70 -9.69
N THR A 149 -11.73 -8.46 -9.23
CA THR A 149 -12.32 -7.14 -9.05
C THR A 149 -12.62 -6.90 -7.58
N TYR A 150 -12.54 -5.64 -7.15
CA TYR A 150 -12.91 -5.23 -5.80
C TYR A 150 -14.11 -4.29 -5.83
N LEU A 151 -14.78 -4.15 -4.68
CA LEU A 151 -15.89 -3.24 -4.48
C LEU A 151 -15.44 -2.09 -3.57
N MET A 152 -15.78 -0.87 -3.95
CA MET A 152 -15.56 0.33 -3.13
C MET A 152 -16.29 0.21 -1.79
N SER A 153 -15.61 0.59 -0.70
CA SER A 153 -16.15 0.49 0.66
C SER A 153 -17.34 1.42 0.87
N GLU A 154 -17.22 2.68 0.40
CA GLU A 154 -18.24 3.69 0.57
C GLU A 154 -19.28 3.69 -0.56
N SER A 155 -20.57 3.75 -0.19
CA SER A 155 -21.67 3.94 -1.13
C SER A 155 -22.03 5.42 -1.18
N PHE A 156 -21.86 6.05 -2.34
CA PHE A 156 -22.13 7.47 -2.52
C PHE A 156 -23.60 7.79 -2.82
N LEU A 157 -24.38 6.81 -3.33
CA LEU A 157 -25.83 6.94 -3.46
C LEU A 157 -26.54 5.92 -2.56
N LYS A 158 -27.28 6.41 -1.56
CA LYS A 158 -28.19 5.59 -0.77
C LYS A 158 -29.40 5.24 -1.63
N THR A 159 -29.38 4.06 -2.22
CA THR A 159 -30.51 3.54 -3.00
C THR A 159 -31.19 2.42 -2.23
N ASN A 160 -32.41 2.67 -1.75
CA ASN A 160 -33.25 1.64 -1.13
C ASN A 160 -34.13 1.01 -2.22
N ILE A 161 -33.59 0.06 -2.98
CA ILE A 161 -34.36 -0.68 -4.00
C ILE A 161 -35.07 -1.86 -3.31
N GLY A 162 -36.22 -1.59 -2.70
CA GLY A 162 -37.05 -2.59 -2.03
C GLY A 162 -38.52 -2.52 -2.42
N CYS A 163 -38.83 -1.95 -3.60
CA CYS A 163 -40.18 -1.60 -4.00
C CYS A 163 -40.64 -2.48 -5.16
N LEU A 164 -41.89 -2.93 -5.10
CA LEU A 164 -42.58 -3.54 -6.23
C LEU A 164 -43.33 -2.46 -7.01
N ILE A 165 -43.14 -2.43 -8.32
CA ILE A 165 -43.76 -1.45 -9.19
C ILE A 165 -45.13 -1.97 -9.58
N LEU A 166 -46.18 -1.27 -9.16
CA LEU A 166 -47.57 -1.56 -9.47
C LEU A 166 -48.16 -0.44 -10.32
N GLN A 167 -49.23 -0.74 -11.07
CA GLN A 167 -50.00 0.29 -11.78
C GLN A 167 -50.54 1.32 -10.79
N LYS A 168 -50.58 2.60 -11.21
CA LYS A 168 -51.13 3.69 -10.40
C LYS A 168 -52.56 3.35 -9.95
N TYR A 169 -52.83 3.49 -8.66
CA TYR A 169 -54.12 3.15 -8.01
C TYR A 169 -54.53 1.67 -8.09
N SER A 170 -53.57 0.75 -8.23
CA SER A 170 -53.88 -0.67 -8.16
C SER A 170 -54.38 -1.07 -6.76
N PRO A 171 -55.52 -1.78 -6.64
CA PRO A 171 -56.01 -2.28 -5.36
C PRO A 171 -55.09 -3.36 -4.75
N LEU A 172 -54.16 -3.89 -5.55
CA LEU A 172 -53.18 -4.88 -5.10
C LEU A 172 -52.18 -4.30 -4.10
N LYS A 173 -51.95 -2.98 -4.13
CA LYS A 173 -51.01 -2.32 -3.23
C LYS A 173 -51.40 -2.55 -1.76
N ASP A 174 -52.67 -2.35 -1.41
CA ASP A 174 -53.15 -2.44 -0.03
C ASP A 174 -53.07 -3.88 0.51
N GLN A 175 -53.14 -4.88 -0.37
CA GLN A 175 -52.98 -6.28 -0.01
C GLN A 175 -51.51 -6.69 0.09
N LEU A 176 -50.64 -6.15 -0.78
CA LEU A 176 -49.25 -6.57 -0.90
C LEU A 176 -48.33 -5.88 0.10
N ASP A 177 -48.57 -4.61 0.41
CA ASP A 177 -47.79 -3.83 1.38
C ASP A 177 -47.69 -4.51 2.77
N PRO A 178 -48.78 -5.00 3.40
CA PRO A 178 -48.67 -5.69 4.70
C PRO A 178 -47.91 -7.01 4.58
N ILE A 179 -48.08 -7.77 3.50
CA ILE A 179 -47.35 -9.02 3.26
C ILE A 179 -45.85 -8.73 3.13
N LEU A 180 -45.48 -7.76 2.30
CA LEU A 180 -44.09 -7.39 2.07
C LEU A 180 -43.42 -6.86 3.34
N ARG A 181 -44.18 -6.08 4.13
CA ARG A 181 -43.74 -5.62 5.45
C ARG A 181 -43.46 -6.78 6.39
N ASN A 182 -44.38 -7.75 6.48
CA ASN A 182 -44.19 -8.95 7.30
C ASN A 182 -42.99 -9.77 6.82
N LEU A 183 -42.84 -10.01 5.51
CA LEU A 183 -41.70 -10.73 4.94
C LEU A 183 -40.35 -10.07 5.26
N ARG A 184 -40.32 -8.73 5.30
CA ARG A 184 -39.14 -7.96 5.72
C ARG A 184 -38.90 -8.08 7.23
N GLU A 185 -39.94 -7.92 8.05
CA GLU A 185 -39.84 -8.00 9.52
C GLU A 185 -39.44 -9.41 10.00
N PHE A 186 -39.92 -10.47 9.33
CA PHE A 186 -39.48 -11.85 9.56
C PHE A 186 -38.08 -12.15 9.02
N GLY A 187 -37.44 -11.21 8.31
CA GLY A 187 -36.10 -11.39 7.75
C GLY A 187 -36.01 -12.38 6.58
N ILE A 188 -37.15 -12.82 6.01
CA ILE A 188 -37.19 -13.77 4.90
C ILE A 188 -36.52 -13.18 3.66
N LEU A 189 -36.79 -11.91 3.35
CA LEU A 189 -36.16 -11.22 2.23
C LEU A 189 -34.63 -11.14 2.40
N ASN A 190 -34.17 -10.85 3.62
CA ASN A 190 -32.74 -10.79 3.92
C ASN A 190 -32.09 -12.17 3.74
N ARG A 191 -32.72 -13.22 4.25
CA ARG A 191 -32.25 -14.60 4.09
C ARG A 191 -32.18 -15.02 2.62
N MET A 192 -33.19 -14.67 1.82
CA MET A 192 -33.17 -14.97 0.37
C MET A 192 -32.06 -14.20 -0.35
N TYR A 193 -31.86 -12.93 -0.01
CA TYR A 193 -30.76 -12.12 -0.55
C TYR A 193 -29.41 -12.75 -0.26
N HIS A 194 -29.09 -13.02 1.02
CA HIS A 194 -27.82 -13.63 1.41
C HIS A 194 -27.60 -15.00 0.75
N ARG A 195 -28.65 -15.82 0.64
CA ARG A 195 -28.58 -17.12 -0.04
C ARG A 195 -28.24 -16.99 -1.53
N GLY A 196 -28.67 -15.91 -2.18
CA GLY A 196 -28.37 -15.64 -3.59
C GLY A 196 -26.96 -15.12 -3.85
N VAL A 197 -26.24 -14.67 -2.81
CA VAL A 197 -24.93 -14.02 -2.97
C VAL A 197 -23.82 -14.66 -2.12
N VAL A 198 -24.01 -15.88 -1.60
CA VAL A 198 -23.05 -16.56 -0.71
C VAL A 198 -21.61 -16.53 -1.24
N ASN A 199 -21.41 -16.84 -2.52
CA ASN A 199 -20.06 -16.86 -3.10
C ASN A 199 -19.40 -15.47 -3.20
N ALA A 200 -20.19 -14.38 -3.22
CA ALA A 200 -19.63 -13.04 -3.22
C ALA A 200 -19.02 -12.66 -1.86
N GLU A 201 -19.47 -13.28 -0.76
CA GLU A 201 -18.96 -12.96 0.58
C GLU A 201 -17.45 -13.20 0.67
N GLU A 202 -16.91 -14.19 -0.06
CA GLU A 202 -15.47 -14.44 -0.13
C GLU A 202 -14.69 -13.28 -0.76
N CYS A 203 -15.27 -12.61 -1.76
CA CYS A 203 -14.68 -11.43 -2.40
C CYS A 203 -14.98 -10.12 -1.66
N LEU A 204 -15.99 -10.11 -0.79
CA LEU A 204 -16.39 -8.95 0.01
C LEU A 204 -15.72 -8.90 1.38
N LYS A 205 -15.13 -10.01 1.85
CA LYS A 205 -14.20 -9.99 2.99
C LYS A 205 -13.24 -8.84 2.75
N SER A 206 -13.15 -7.93 3.74
CA SER A 206 -12.36 -6.72 3.58
C SER A 206 -10.98 -7.10 3.08
N ILE A 207 -10.44 -6.32 2.16
CA ILE A 207 -9.11 -6.57 1.62
C ILE A 207 -8.11 -6.72 2.77
N SER A 208 -8.30 -5.96 3.86
CA SER A 208 -7.55 -6.11 5.12
C SER A 208 -7.74 -7.45 5.84
N ALA A 209 -8.95 -8.03 5.89
CA ALA A 209 -9.18 -9.33 6.51
C ALA A 209 -8.60 -10.50 5.69
N LYS A 210 -8.63 -10.39 4.36
CA LYS A 210 -7.98 -11.39 3.48
C LYS A 210 -6.45 -11.34 3.54
N LEU A 211 -5.90 -10.15 3.82
CA LEU A 211 -4.46 -9.96 4.05
C LEU A 211 -3.97 -10.60 5.34
N ASP A 212 -4.81 -10.66 6.38
CA ASP A 212 -4.49 -11.29 7.67
C ASP A 212 -4.39 -12.84 7.53
N ASP A 213 -5.20 -13.43 6.66
CA ASP A 213 -5.20 -14.88 6.40
C ASP A 213 -4.15 -15.33 5.36
N SER A 214 -3.63 -14.41 4.53
CA SER A 214 -2.72 -14.75 3.42
C SER A 214 -1.30 -14.24 3.65
N TRP A 215 -0.54 -14.94 4.50
CA TRP A 215 0.90 -14.75 4.59
C TRP A 215 1.54 -14.94 3.21
N ARG A 216 2.13 -13.87 2.66
CA ARG A 216 2.83 -13.98 1.36
C ARG A 216 4.09 -14.82 1.54
N ALA A 217 4.18 -15.94 0.83
CA ALA A 217 5.41 -16.71 0.76
C ALA A 217 6.50 -15.84 0.10
N LEU A 218 7.64 -15.71 0.78
CA LEU A 218 8.77 -14.90 0.32
C LEU A 218 9.32 -15.48 -0.99
N SER A 219 9.34 -14.68 -2.05
CA SER A 219 9.86 -15.14 -3.35
C SER A 219 11.33 -14.75 -3.50
N LEU A 220 12.04 -15.42 -4.42
CA LEU A 220 13.45 -15.12 -4.71
C LEU A 220 13.64 -13.69 -5.24
N GLU A 221 12.60 -13.10 -5.82
CA GLU A 221 12.59 -11.72 -6.35
C GLU A 221 12.86 -10.69 -5.24
N ASP A 222 12.34 -10.91 -4.04
CA ASP A 222 12.56 -10.03 -2.89
C ASP A 222 14.04 -9.97 -2.46
N PHE A 223 14.83 -10.98 -2.83
CA PHE A 223 16.26 -11.08 -2.51
C PHE A 223 17.17 -10.50 -3.58
N TYR A 224 16.64 -10.02 -4.71
CA TYR A 224 17.44 -9.48 -5.83
C TYR A 224 18.36 -8.34 -5.38
N GLY A 225 17.86 -7.43 -4.54
CA GLY A 225 18.66 -6.34 -3.98
C GLY A 225 19.85 -6.83 -3.14
N VAL A 226 19.70 -7.94 -2.40
CA VAL A 226 20.78 -8.54 -1.60
C VAL A 226 21.84 -9.16 -2.51
N PHE A 227 21.43 -9.85 -3.57
CA PHE A 227 22.35 -10.41 -4.56
C PHE A 227 23.14 -9.33 -5.29
N LEU A 228 22.52 -8.19 -5.62
CA LEU A 228 23.20 -7.04 -6.22
C LEU A 228 24.27 -6.44 -5.29
N VAL A 229 23.93 -6.20 -4.02
CA VAL A 229 24.88 -5.67 -3.03
C VAL A 229 26.04 -6.65 -2.81
N TYR A 230 25.76 -7.95 -2.74
CA TYR A 230 26.79 -8.99 -2.61
C TYR A 230 27.75 -8.98 -3.81
N SER A 231 27.21 -8.89 -5.03
CA SER A 231 27.99 -8.89 -6.27
C SER A 231 28.86 -7.63 -6.39
N CYS A 232 28.30 -6.47 -6.04
CA CYS A 232 29.03 -5.20 -5.99
C CYS A 232 30.16 -5.23 -4.94
N GLY A 233 29.90 -5.78 -3.75
CA GLY A 233 30.92 -5.91 -2.69
C GLY A 233 32.11 -6.78 -3.11
N LYS A 234 31.87 -7.82 -3.93
CA LYS A 234 32.93 -8.71 -4.45
C LYS A 234 33.87 -8.03 -5.43
N GLU A 235 33.41 -7.03 -6.17
CA GLU A 235 34.23 -6.31 -7.15
C GLU A 235 34.99 -5.13 -6.52
N VAL A 236 34.42 -4.57 -5.46
CA VAL A 236 34.97 -3.43 -4.74
C VAL A 236 36.14 -3.82 -3.81
N GLN A 237 36.06 -4.98 -3.14
CA GLN A 237 37.15 -5.50 -2.30
C GLN A 237 38.49 -5.69 -3.04
N PRO A 238 38.56 -6.36 -4.21
CA PRO A 238 39.82 -6.48 -4.93
C PRO A 238 40.32 -5.11 -5.40
N LYS A 239 39.46 -4.17 -5.83
CA LYS A 239 39.90 -2.82 -6.23
C LYS A 239 40.57 -2.03 -5.11
N TYR A 240 40.04 -2.04 -3.90
CA TYR A 240 40.67 -1.37 -2.75
C TYR A 240 41.92 -2.10 -2.25
N LEU A 241 41.97 -3.42 -2.38
CA LEU A 241 43.15 -4.22 -2.05
C LEU A 241 44.27 -4.02 -3.09
N TYR A 242 43.95 -4.00 -4.39
CA TYR A 242 44.90 -3.65 -5.45
C TYR A 242 45.40 -2.21 -5.29
N CYS A 243 44.54 -1.25 -4.92
CA CYS A 243 44.96 0.12 -4.66
C CYS A 243 45.89 0.21 -3.43
N ASN A 244 45.55 -0.45 -2.32
CA ASN A 244 46.44 -0.52 -1.14
C ASN A 244 47.76 -1.25 -1.44
N ILE A 245 47.73 -2.33 -2.22
CA ILE A 245 48.93 -3.08 -2.62
C ILE A 245 49.79 -2.27 -3.58
N ILE A 246 49.22 -1.54 -4.56
CA ILE A 246 49.99 -0.67 -5.46
C ILE A 246 50.63 0.48 -4.67
N VAL A 247 49.89 1.13 -3.77
CA VAL A 247 50.44 2.18 -2.90
C VAL A 247 51.54 1.63 -1.98
N PHE A 248 51.38 0.41 -1.45
CA PHE A 248 52.38 -0.24 -0.60
C PHE A 248 53.61 -0.73 -1.38
N LEU A 249 53.44 -1.19 -2.63
CA LEU A 249 54.53 -1.58 -3.53
C LEU A 249 55.30 -0.37 -4.08
N GLU A 250 54.63 0.75 -4.32
CA GLU A 250 55.27 2.03 -4.67
C GLU A 250 56.11 2.56 -3.49
N TYR A 251 55.63 2.36 -2.25
CA TYR A 251 56.36 2.71 -1.02
C TYR A 251 57.50 1.75 -0.66
N SER A 252 57.52 0.53 -1.20
CA SER A 252 58.52 -0.50 -0.87
C SER A 252 59.68 -0.60 -1.87
N LYS A 253 59.79 0.32 -2.85
CA LYS A 253 60.98 0.42 -3.72
C LYS A 253 62.18 0.91 -2.88
N PRO A 254 63.31 0.18 -2.85
CA PRO A 254 64.49 0.59 -2.09
C PRO A 254 65.17 1.75 -2.83
N GLY A 255 64.88 2.99 -2.43
CA GLY A 255 65.50 4.13 -3.09
C GLY A 255 65.11 5.54 -2.68
N TYR A 256 64.23 5.78 -1.68
CA TYR A 256 63.94 7.15 -1.26
C TYR A 256 64.01 7.38 0.25
N GLN A 257 64.86 8.34 0.59
CA GLN A 257 65.23 8.85 1.90
C GLN A 257 64.02 9.24 2.77
N VAL A 258 64.17 8.92 4.05
CA VAL A 258 63.30 9.33 5.16
C VAL A 258 63.31 10.85 5.28
N ILE A 259 62.21 11.52 4.89
CA ILE A 259 61.97 12.92 5.28
C ILE A 259 61.36 12.91 6.68
N ARG A 260 62.24 13.21 7.65
CA ARG A 260 61.91 13.50 9.04
C ARG A 260 61.10 14.81 9.09
N PHE A 261 59.78 14.71 9.34
CA PHE A 261 58.98 15.88 9.66
C PHE A 261 59.28 16.32 11.10
N ARG A 262 59.68 17.59 11.22
CA ARG A 262 59.75 18.35 12.46
C ARG A 262 58.38 18.92 12.79
#